data_AF-A0A2H1VCJ2-F1
#
_entry.id   AF-A0A2H1VCJ2-F1
#
_cell.length_a   1.000
_cell.length_b   1.000
_cell.length_c   1.000
_cell.angle_alpha   90.00
_cell.angle_beta   90.00
_cell.angle_gamma   90.00
#
_symmetry.space_group_name_H-M   'P 1'
#
loop_
_entity.id
_entity.type
_entity.pdbx_description
1 polymer ?
#
loop_
_entity_poly.entity_id
_entity_poly.type
_entity_poly.pdbx_seq_one_letter_code
_entity_poly.pdbx_strand_id
1 'polypeptide(L)'
;METLDKPLYPMYMEKLYKNLILCGEIDFYCLGCRELFHSIPEVEKHIRWERHRKFVKNERYLERYKKDCIYMIYEHFYCEICNYFFRDKNEIVLHIESRDHIAMKNKRKTEPLTEPKKFIGLYDTEYVIINKVILDMPQWNTIIDQKCYVCDEEVPENSYRNHITLLKHIVNLIQSKTVYEGERYYRLVCRKQSFCFTCKKVFSAEDFDNHWSTCENIEALEIQRLKETRAIGMADLAKMQELQKKLISTVQEFYWVDEKNNFATCKYCKTVVTILFKAMIDHMKNKHDKSHLSSDESSSDEEVVYSEIIDFGKRRKELAAFGRPHHIRLNHNASKGWCSVCDCYMSAHKRVFKIHIRGYIHKCFLEIHGLIPPEHEPEPRNFKALSVYDYSLEYVPSEKAFYIDNKYVVDVFSFFLLYKIEGNPHVKKTKCFACNELIAEGQERKHCETAEHKEKFLEAKLMEPGKNKDCPNFGEYIREIKPNLYHCGLCNRTLPFRASLEFHKASKGHLSIKTNRIVNPEAPAIIFNTKHDDVYFKLLAICMRDQAK
;
A
#
# COMPACT_ATOMS: atom_id res chain seq x y z
N MET A 1 26.10 -14.03 -32.66
CA MET A 1 24.73 -14.60 -32.60
C MET A 1 24.00 -13.89 -31.48
N GLU A 2 23.40 -12.73 -31.79
CA GLU A 2 22.54 -11.99 -30.88
C GLU A 2 21.16 -12.62 -30.90
N THR A 3 20.77 -13.29 -29.80
CA THR A 3 19.37 -13.63 -29.57
C THR A 3 18.65 -12.37 -29.13
N LEU A 4 18.15 -11.61 -30.11
CA LEU A 4 17.13 -10.59 -29.89
C LEU A 4 15.94 -11.26 -29.19
N ASP A 5 15.76 -10.95 -27.90
CA ASP A 5 14.57 -11.28 -27.13
C ASP A 5 13.35 -10.74 -27.88
N LYS A 6 12.63 -11.62 -28.58
CA LYS A 6 11.37 -11.28 -29.22
C LYS A 6 10.37 -10.90 -28.14
N PRO A 7 9.77 -9.70 -28.14
CA PRO A 7 8.74 -9.34 -27.19
C PRO A 7 7.53 -10.28 -27.34
N LEU A 8 7.22 -10.98 -26.25
CA LEU A 8 6.13 -11.95 -26.09
C LEU A 8 4.80 -11.22 -25.78
N TYR A 9 4.29 -10.35 -26.64
CA TYR A 9 3.17 -9.44 -26.26
C TYR A 9 1.90 -9.36 -27.14
N PRO A 10 1.78 -9.87 -28.37
CA PRO A 10 0.53 -9.70 -29.13
C PRO A 10 -0.67 -10.54 -28.65
N MET A 11 -0.47 -11.58 -27.83
CA MET A 11 -1.56 -12.44 -27.30
C MET A 11 -2.34 -11.86 -26.11
N TYR A 12 -2.01 -10.66 -25.67
CA TYR A 12 -2.34 -10.22 -24.32
C TYR A 12 -3.79 -9.74 -24.12
N MET A 13 -4.32 -8.93 -25.05
CA MET A 13 -5.64 -8.30 -24.88
C MET A 13 -6.79 -9.28 -25.08
N GLU A 14 -6.68 -10.22 -26.02
CA GLU A 14 -7.72 -11.25 -26.20
C GLU A 14 -7.95 -12.08 -24.94
N LYS A 15 -6.87 -12.36 -24.20
CA LYS A 15 -6.95 -13.06 -22.92
C LYS A 15 -7.81 -12.27 -21.95
N LEU A 16 -7.65 -10.95 -21.88
CA LEU A 16 -8.48 -10.09 -21.02
C LEU A 16 -9.93 -10.06 -21.49
N TYR A 17 -10.18 -9.95 -22.80
CA TYR A 17 -11.54 -9.87 -23.35
C TYR A 17 -12.35 -11.15 -23.07
N LYS A 18 -11.72 -12.33 -23.22
CA LYS A 18 -12.30 -13.64 -22.88
C LYS A 18 -12.59 -13.81 -21.39
N ASN A 19 -11.91 -13.04 -20.53
CA ASN A 19 -12.13 -13.00 -19.09
C ASN A 19 -13.07 -11.84 -18.69
N LEU A 20 -13.87 -11.31 -19.63
CA LEU A 20 -14.89 -10.29 -19.38
C LEU A 20 -14.33 -9.02 -18.72
N ILE A 21 -13.08 -8.68 -19.08
CA ILE A 21 -12.44 -7.43 -18.69
C ILE A 21 -12.70 -6.40 -19.77
N LEU A 22 -13.40 -5.33 -19.40
CA LEU A 22 -13.51 -4.12 -20.21
C LEU A 22 -12.17 -3.37 -20.10
N CYS A 23 -11.49 -3.17 -21.22
CA CYS A 23 -10.13 -2.65 -21.28
C CYS A 23 -10.14 -1.25 -21.88
N GLY A 24 -9.82 -0.27 -21.05
CA GLY A 24 -9.43 1.06 -21.50
C GLY A 24 -7.92 1.13 -21.72
N GLU A 25 -7.44 2.35 -21.88
CA GLU A 25 -6.01 2.62 -22.00
C GLU A 25 -5.25 2.47 -20.68
N ILE A 26 -5.90 2.86 -19.58
CA ILE A 26 -5.36 2.81 -18.21
C ILE A 26 -6.29 2.03 -17.30
N ASP A 27 -7.59 2.28 -17.45
CA ASP A 27 -8.62 1.69 -16.61
C ASP A 27 -9.08 0.35 -17.16
N PHE A 28 -9.14 -0.66 -16.30
CA PHE A 28 -9.63 -1.99 -16.62
C PHE A 28 -10.74 -2.35 -15.65
N TYR A 29 -11.86 -2.84 -16.17
CA TYR A 29 -13.01 -3.14 -15.34
C TYR A 29 -13.49 -4.57 -15.55
N CYS A 30 -13.51 -5.37 -14.48
CA CYS A 30 -14.11 -6.70 -14.56
C CYS A 30 -15.63 -6.60 -14.48
N LEU A 31 -16.31 -6.92 -15.59
CA LEU A 31 -17.77 -6.83 -15.68
C LEU A 31 -18.47 -7.82 -14.72
N GLY A 32 -17.86 -8.97 -14.48
CA GLY A 32 -18.40 -9.99 -13.58
C GLY A 32 -18.26 -9.65 -12.11
N CYS A 33 -17.04 -9.29 -11.69
CA CYS A 33 -16.73 -9.00 -10.28
C CYS A 33 -17.04 -7.56 -9.88
N ARG A 34 -17.26 -6.66 -10.84
CA ARG A 34 -17.50 -5.22 -10.64
C ARG A 34 -16.33 -4.51 -9.94
N GLU A 35 -15.12 -4.89 -10.31
CA GLU A 35 -13.87 -4.34 -9.76
C GLU A 35 -13.12 -3.54 -10.83
N LEU A 36 -12.62 -2.36 -10.46
CA LEU A 36 -11.79 -1.48 -11.28
C LEU A 36 -10.32 -1.69 -10.94
N PHE A 37 -9.47 -1.71 -11.96
CA PHE A 37 -8.02 -1.83 -11.87
C PHE A 37 -7.37 -0.75 -12.72
N HIS A 38 -6.21 -0.28 -12.31
CA HIS A 38 -5.45 0.75 -13.04
C HIS A 38 -4.14 0.20 -13.61
N SER A 39 -3.95 -1.12 -13.55
CA SER A 39 -2.76 -1.78 -14.08
C SER A 39 -3.06 -3.20 -14.55
N ILE A 40 -2.40 -3.55 -15.65
CA ILE A 40 -2.44 -4.90 -16.22
C ILE A 40 -2.02 -5.99 -15.21
N PRO A 41 -0.94 -5.85 -14.42
CA PRO A 41 -0.56 -6.86 -13.42
C PRO A 41 -1.63 -7.14 -12.36
N GLU A 42 -2.41 -6.14 -11.97
CA GLU A 42 -3.54 -6.32 -11.04
C GLU A 42 -4.67 -7.11 -11.70
N VAL A 43 -5.01 -6.79 -12.94
CA VAL A 43 -5.98 -7.54 -13.73
C VAL A 43 -5.55 -9.00 -13.87
N GLU A 44 -4.28 -9.28 -14.16
CA GLU A 44 -3.77 -10.66 -14.26
C GLU A 44 -3.98 -11.47 -13.00
N LYS A 45 -3.70 -10.83 -11.87
CA LYS A 45 -3.86 -11.43 -10.56
C LYS A 45 -5.34 -11.65 -10.27
N HIS A 46 -6.21 -10.73 -10.70
CA HIS A 46 -7.65 -10.85 -10.58
C HIS A 46 -8.21 -11.99 -11.44
N ILE A 47 -7.85 -12.13 -12.71
CA ILE A 47 -8.39 -13.20 -13.57
C ILE A 47 -7.96 -14.61 -13.14
N ARG A 48 -6.86 -14.73 -12.39
CA ARG A 48 -6.43 -15.98 -11.75
C ARG A 48 -7.21 -16.32 -10.48
N TRP A 49 -7.98 -15.37 -9.94
CA TRP A 49 -8.77 -15.57 -8.74
C TRP A 49 -9.90 -16.58 -8.98
N GLU A 50 -10.01 -17.56 -8.09
CA GLU A 50 -10.99 -18.65 -8.22
C GLU A 50 -12.44 -18.16 -8.35
N ARG A 51 -12.81 -17.09 -7.65
CA ARG A 51 -14.17 -16.53 -7.74
C ARG A 51 -14.44 -16.00 -9.15
N HIS A 52 -13.48 -15.28 -9.73
CA HIS A 52 -13.57 -14.77 -11.10
C HIS A 52 -13.65 -15.92 -12.10
N ARG A 53 -12.77 -16.94 -12.00
CA ARG A 53 -12.79 -18.10 -12.91
C ARG A 53 -14.12 -18.85 -12.90
N LYS A 54 -14.71 -19.04 -11.71
CA LYS A 54 -16.03 -19.66 -11.57
C LYS A 54 -17.14 -18.82 -12.21
N PHE A 55 -17.07 -17.49 -12.07
CA PHE A 55 -17.99 -16.58 -12.75
C PHE A 55 -17.89 -16.75 -14.27
N VAL A 56 -16.70 -16.56 -14.85
CA VAL A 56 -16.48 -16.66 -16.31
C VAL A 56 -16.91 -18.03 -16.87
N LYS A 57 -16.68 -19.13 -16.14
CA LYS A 57 -17.11 -20.48 -16.57
C LYS A 57 -18.63 -20.65 -16.64
N ASN A 58 -19.36 -19.92 -15.80
CA ASN A 58 -20.82 -19.99 -15.76
C ASN A 58 -21.48 -19.08 -16.81
N GLU A 59 -20.78 -18.06 -17.26
CA GLU A 59 -21.25 -17.16 -18.31
C GLU A 59 -21.31 -17.88 -19.66
N ARG A 60 -22.37 -17.59 -20.42
CA ARG A 60 -22.61 -18.16 -21.75
C ARG A 60 -22.90 -17.04 -22.74
N TYR A 61 -22.54 -17.28 -24.00
CA TYR A 61 -22.98 -16.42 -25.08
C TYR A 61 -24.51 -16.43 -25.19
N LEU A 62 -25.07 -15.29 -25.56
CA LEU A 62 -26.48 -15.19 -25.91
C LEU A 62 -26.72 -15.98 -27.20
N GLU A 63 -27.58 -17.01 -27.15
CA GLU A 63 -27.68 -18.03 -28.21
C GLU A 63 -27.90 -17.42 -29.62
N ARG A 64 -28.75 -16.38 -29.71
CA ARG A 64 -29.01 -15.65 -30.97
C ARG A 64 -27.77 -14.98 -31.58
N TYR A 65 -26.81 -14.57 -30.76
CA TYR A 65 -25.62 -13.79 -31.17
C TYR A 65 -24.30 -14.52 -30.85
N LYS A 66 -24.34 -15.85 -30.72
CA LYS A 66 -23.18 -16.67 -30.41
C LYS A 66 -22.04 -16.52 -31.44
N LYS A 67 -22.39 -16.31 -32.72
CA LYS A 67 -21.42 -16.08 -33.81
C LYS A 67 -20.71 -14.72 -33.73
N ASP A 68 -21.22 -13.82 -32.89
CA ASP A 68 -20.69 -12.48 -32.66
C ASP A 68 -20.05 -12.36 -31.27
N CYS A 69 -19.93 -13.47 -30.55
CA CYS A 69 -19.32 -13.57 -29.23
C CYS A 69 -19.91 -12.57 -28.21
N ILE A 70 -21.25 -12.43 -28.22
CA ILE A 70 -21.97 -11.55 -27.29
C ILE A 70 -22.34 -12.33 -26.03
N TYR A 71 -21.84 -11.89 -24.88
CA TYR A 71 -22.26 -12.37 -23.55
C TYR A 71 -23.44 -11.55 -23.03
N MET A 72 -24.29 -12.18 -22.23
CA MET A 72 -25.26 -11.50 -21.37
C MET A 72 -24.74 -11.58 -19.95
N ILE A 73 -24.32 -10.45 -19.39
CA ILE A 73 -23.72 -10.36 -18.06
C ILE A 73 -24.67 -9.54 -17.19
N TYR A 74 -25.33 -10.21 -16.24
CA TYR A 74 -26.48 -9.63 -15.52
C TYR A 74 -27.58 -9.17 -16.50
N GLU A 75 -27.94 -7.89 -16.48
CA GLU A 75 -28.96 -7.28 -17.35
C GLU A 75 -28.34 -6.56 -18.56
N HIS A 76 -27.05 -6.75 -18.83
CA HIS A 76 -26.29 -5.99 -19.81
C HIS A 76 -25.61 -6.93 -20.80
N PHE A 77 -25.10 -6.40 -21.90
CA PHE A 77 -24.50 -7.21 -22.97
C PHE A 77 -23.05 -6.80 -23.21
N TYR A 78 -22.22 -7.75 -23.62
CA TYR A 78 -20.79 -7.51 -23.84
C TYR A 78 -20.31 -8.25 -25.09
N CYS A 79 -19.70 -7.52 -26.03
CA CYS A 79 -19.06 -8.06 -27.21
C CYS A 79 -17.59 -8.36 -26.92
N GLU A 80 -17.22 -9.65 -26.89
CA GLU A 80 -15.83 -10.06 -26.68
C GLU A 80 -14.90 -9.57 -27.81
N ILE A 81 -15.39 -9.54 -29.05
CA ILE A 81 -14.57 -9.20 -30.23
C ILE A 81 -14.14 -7.73 -30.17
N CYS A 82 -15.08 -6.85 -29.86
CA CYS A 82 -14.88 -5.40 -29.88
C CYS A 82 -14.52 -4.82 -28.51
N ASN A 83 -14.55 -5.64 -27.45
CA ASN A 83 -14.45 -5.19 -26.06
C ASN A 83 -15.44 -4.06 -25.75
N TYR A 84 -16.69 -4.25 -26.18
CA TYR A 84 -17.73 -3.22 -26.11
C TYR A 84 -18.92 -3.69 -25.26
N PHE A 85 -19.39 -2.83 -24.38
CA PHE A 85 -20.48 -3.07 -23.45
C PHE A 85 -21.73 -2.28 -23.86
N PHE A 86 -22.90 -2.93 -23.78
CA PHE A 86 -24.20 -2.38 -24.17
C PHE A 86 -25.17 -2.42 -22.99
N ARG A 87 -26.08 -1.45 -22.96
CA ARG A 87 -27.19 -1.44 -21.98
C ARG A 87 -28.50 -1.88 -22.58
N ASP A 88 -28.73 -1.56 -23.85
CA ASP A 88 -29.93 -1.96 -24.56
C ASP A 88 -29.62 -3.08 -25.57
N LYS A 89 -30.53 -4.04 -25.65
CA LYS A 89 -30.51 -5.11 -26.65
C LYS A 89 -30.58 -4.58 -28.08
N ASN A 90 -31.22 -3.43 -28.30
CA ASN A 90 -31.29 -2.79 -29.63
C ASN A 90 -29.90 -2.35 -30.12
N GLU A 91 -29.01 -1.93 -29.21
CA GLU A 91 -27.63 -1.53 -29.54
C GLU A 91 -26.81 -2.70 -30.08
N ILE A 92 -27.13 -3.94 -29.68
CA ILE A 92 -26.44 -5.15 -30.17
C ILE A 92 -26.60 -5.25 -31.69
N VAL A 93 -27.82 -5.08 -32.21
CA VAL A 93 -28.10 -5.22 -33.65
C VAL A 93 -27.34 -4.16 -34.44
N LEU A 94 -27.41 -2.90 -34.00
CA LEU A 94 -26.67 -1.79 -34.61
C LEU A 94 -25.15 -2.03 -34.58
N HIS A 95 -24.63 -2.59 -33.50
CA HIS A 95 -23.20 -2.86 -33.36
C HIS A 95 -22.72 -4.01 -34.26
N ILE A 96 -23.42 -5.16 -34.28
CA ILE A 96 -22.95 -6.31 -35.06
C ILE A 96 -23.02 -6.06 -36.57
N GLU A 97 -23.90 -5.15 -37.00
CA GLU A 97 -24.02 -4.69 -38.39
C GLU A 97 -23.02 -3.56 -38.73
N SER A 98 -22.35 -2.98 -37.71
CA SER A 98 -21.37 -1.92 -37.92
C SER A 98 -20.16 -2.42 -38.71
N ARG A 99 -19.61 -1.55 -39.56
CA ARG A 99 -18.40 -1.84 -40.34
C ARG A 99 -17.22 -2.22 -39.43
N ASP A 100 -17.11 -1.60 -38.27
CA ASP A 100 -16.02 -1.83 -37.31
C ASP A 100 -16.10 -3.24 -36.72
N HIS A 101 -17.27 -3.70 -36.28
CA HIS A 101 -17.43 -5.07 -35.77
C HIS A 101 -17.14 -6.11 -36.85
N ILE A 102 -17.69 -5.91 -38.06
CA ILE A 102 -17.45 -6.82 -39.19
C ILE A 102 -15.95 -6.88 -39.52
N ALA A 103 -15.27 -5.73 -39.55
CA ALA A 103 -13.83 -5.66 -39.79
C ALA A 103 -13.03 -6.37 -38.69
N MET A 104 -13.31 -6.13 -37.41
CA MET A 104 -12.61 -6.78 -36.29
C MET A 104 -12.87 -8.28 -36.24
N LYS A 105 -14.11 -8.70 -36.50
CA LYS A 105 -14.51 -10.11 -36.60
C LYS A 105 -13.77 -10.84 -37.73
N ASN A 106 -13.60 -10.19 -38.88
CA ASN A 106 -12.84 -10.75 -40.00
C ASN A 106 -11.33 -10.76 -39.72
N LYS A 107 -10.78 -9.66 -39.19
CA LYS A 107 -9.36 -9.54 -38.82
C LYS A 107 -8.94 -10.64 -37.86
N ARG A 108 -9.77 -10.96 -36.86
CA ARG A 108 -9.53 -12.05 -35.89
C ARG A 108 -9.40 -13.43 -36.53
N LYS A 109 -9.95 -13.64 -37.73
CA LYS A 109 -9.86 -14.91 -38.46
C LYS A 109 -8.63 -14.98 -39.37
N THR A 110 -8.19 -13.85 -39.92
CA THR A 110 -7.24 -13.82 -41.03
C THR A 110 -5.85 -13.32 -40.66
N GLU A 111 -5.74 -12.48 -39.63
CA GLU A 111 -4.49 -11.79 -39.30
C GLU A 111 -3.98 -12.14 -37.91
N PRO A 112 -2.66 -12.32 -37.74
CA PRO A 112 -2.06 -12.34 -36.41
C PRO A 112 -2.32 -10.99 -35.74
N LEU A 113 -2.71 -11.05 -34.46
CA LEU A 113 -3.05 -9.87 -33.67
C LEU A 113 -1.89 -8.87 -33.68
N THR A 114 -2.17 -7.66 -34.15
CA THR A 114 -1.25 -6.53 -34.04
C THR A 114 -1.05 -6.20 -32.56
N GLU A 115 0.20 -5.97 -32.16
CA GLU A 115 0.50 -5.58 -30.78
C GLU A 115 -0.33 -4.37 -30.37
N PRO A 116 -0.88 -4.37 -29.14
CA PRO A 116 -1.59 -3.20 -28.64
C PRO A 116 -0.65 -2.00 -28.67
N LYS A 117 -1.18 -0.84 -29.11
CA LYS A 117 -0.42 0.41 -29.05
C LYS A 117 0.01 0.61 -27.59
N LYS A 118 1.33 0.74 -27.37
CA LYS A 118 1.87 1.04 -26.04
C LYS A 118 1.29 2.37 -25.57
N PHE A 119 0.40 2.30 -24.59
CA PHE A 119 -0.14 3.50 -23.98
C PHE A 119 0.92 4.19 -23.12
N ILE A 120 0.93 5.53 -23.14
CA ILE A 120 1.97 6.38 -22.53
C ILE A 120 1.37 7.11 -21.32
N GLY A 121 0.76 6.39 -20.39
CA GLY A 121 0.31 7.02 -19.15
C GLY A 121 0.46 6.12 -17.93
N LEU A 122 0.57 6.79 -16.79
CA LEU A 122 0.78 6.23 -15.47
C LEU A 122 -0.34 6.70 -14.56
N TYR A 123 -0.92 5.76 -13.82
CA TYR A 123 -1.87 6.06 -12.77
C TYR A 123 -1.13 6.19 -11.43
N ASP A 124 -1.27 7.33 -10.77
CA ASP A 124 -0.92 7.53 -9.36
C ASP A 124 -2.22 7.70 -8.57
N THR A 125 -2.16 7.44 -7.27
CA THR A 125 -3.27 7.42 -6.30
C THR A 125 -4.23 8.61 -6.42
N GLU A 126 -3.74 9.77 -6.85
CA GLU A 126 -4.53 11.01 -6.97
C GLU A 126 -4.51 11.65 -8.37
N TYR A 127 -3.69 11.14 -9.30
CA TYR A 127 -3.46 11.77 -10.60
C TYR A 127 -3.25 10.75 -11.71
N VAL A 128 -3.59 11.13 -12.93
CA VAL A 128 -3.24 10.40 -14.14
C VAL A 128 -2.24 11.22 -14.95
N ILE A 129 -1.07 10.64 -15.17
CA ILE A 129 -0.01 11.28 -15.96
C ILE A 129 -0.07 10.68 -17.36
N ILE A 130 -0.37 11.50 -18.36
CA ILE A 130 -0.40 11.08 -19.78
C ILE A 130 0.70 11.87 -20.48
N ASN A 131 1.76 11.16 -20.85
CA ASN A 131 3.01 11.75 -21.29
C ASN A 131 3.55 12.79 -20.28
N LYS A 132 3.27 14.09 -20.50
CA LYS A 132 3.71 15.22 -19.65
C LYS A 132 2.54 15.99 -19.05
N VAL A 133 1.32 15.54 -19.28
CA VAL A 133 0.11 16.19 -18.76
C VAL A 133 -0.30 15.47 -17.49
N ILE A 134 -0.44 16.23 -16.41
CA ILE A 134 -0.97 15.73 -15.13
C ILE A 134 -2.44 16.12 -15.02
N LEU A 135 -3.30 15.11 -14.97
CA LEU A 135 -4.73 15.24 -14.77
C LEU A 135 -5.05 14.81 -13.34
N ASP A 136 -5.78 15.63 -12.60
CA ASP A 136 -6.38 15.18 -11.33
C ASP A 136 -7.55 14.22 -11.60
N MET A 137 -8.05 13.59 -10.54
CA MET A 137 -9.15 12.62 -10.64
C MET A 137 -10.41 13.19 -11.32
N PRO A 138 -10.95 14.37 -10.95
CA PRO A 138 -12.05 14.98 -11.69
C PRO A 138 -11.76 15.17 -13.19
N GLN A 139 -10.58 15.70 -13.55
CA GLN A 139 -10.20 15.95 -14.95
C GLN A 139 -10.06 14.64 -15.74
N TRP A 140 -9.42 13.61 -15.17
CA TRP A 140 -9.34 12.30 -15.82
C TRP A 140 -10.73 11.70 -16.04
N ASN A 141 -11.66 11.92 -15.13
CA ASN A 141 -13.05 11.49 -15.27
C ASN A 141 -13.91 12.46 -16.11
N THR A 142 -13.29 13.49 -16.67
CA THR A 142 -13.93 14.56 -17.47
C THR A 142 -15.10 15.22 -16.74
N ILE A 143 -14.89 15.51 -15.46
CA ILE A 143 -15.81 16.27 -14.62
C ILE A 143 -15.26 17.70 -14.53
N ILE A 144 -15.91 18.61 -15.26
CA ILE A 144 -15.53 20.03 -15.35
C ILE A 144 -16.76 20.86 -15.01
N ASP A 145 -16.61 21.86 -14.13
CA ASP A 145 -17.69 22.75 -13.69
C ASP A 145 -18.96 22.01 -13.24
N GLN A 146 -18.77 20.99 -12.39
CA GLN A 146 -19.86 20.15 -11.86
C GLN A 146 -20.67 19.42 -12.96
N LYS A 147 -20.11 19.22 -14.15
CA LYS A 147 -20.70 18.39 -15.20
C LYS A 147 -19.76 17.26 -15.58
N CYS A 148 -20.25 16.02 -15.57
CA CYS A 148 -19.55 14.88 -16.13
C CYS A 148 -19.84 14.77 -17.62
N TYR A 149 -18.86 15.05 -18.47
CA TYR A 149 -19.03 15.03 -19.92
C TYR A 149 -19.01 13.62 -20.52
N VAL A 150 -18.55 12.62 -19.76
CA VAL A 150 -18.61 11.20 -20.12
C VAL A 150 -20.02 10.63 -19.88
N CYS A 151 -20.74 11.13 -18.88
CA CYS A 151 -22.09 10.69 -18.55
C CYS A 151 -23.19 11.64 -19.09
N ASP A 152 -22.80 12.86 -19.50
CA ASP A 152 -23.67 13.97 -19.85
C ASP A 152 -24.71 14.31 -18.75
N GLU A 153 -24.24 14.36 -17.50
CA GLU A 153 -25.06 14.66 -16.32
C GLU A 153 -24.36 15.64 -15.36
N GLU A 154 -25.16 16.39 -14.60
CA GLU A 154 -24.66 17.26 -13.52
C GLU A 154 -24.21 16.43 -12.32
N VAL A 155 -23.08 16.80 -11.75
CA VAL A 155 -22.40 16.12 -10.64
C VAL A 155 -22.01 17.17 -9.60
N PRO A 156 -22.78 17.30 -8.51
CA PRO A 156 -22.45 18.21 -7.42
C PRO A 156 -21.04 17.99 -6.88
N GLU A 157 -20.34 19.06 -6.52
CA GLU A 157 -18.93 19.03 -6.09
C GLU A 157 -18.67 18.04 -4.95
N ASN A 158 -19.58 17.91 -3.99
CA ASN A 158 -19.43 16.98 -2.86
C ASN A 158 -19.76 15.51 -3.20
N SER A 159 -20.18 15.23 -4.44
CA SER A 159 -20.70 13.92 -4.85
C SER A 159 -19.92 13.23 -5.96
N TYR A 160 -18.91 13.89 -6.56
CA TYR A 160 -18.19 13.32 -7.71
C TYR A 160 -17.53 11.97 -7.38
N ARG A 161 -17.04 11.79 -6.14
CA ARG A 161 -16.45 10.51 -5.69
C ARG A 161 -17.43 9.35 -5.77
N ASN A 162 -18.70 9.59 -5.45
CA ASN A 162 -19.74 8.57 -5.59
C ASN A 162 -20.05 8.33 -7.08
N HIS A 163 -20.18 9.41 -7.86
CA HIS A 163 -20.45 9.35 -9.29
C HIS A 163 -19.40 8.51 -10.06
N ILE A 164 -18.10 8.72 -9.82
CA ILE A 164 -17.04 7.99 -10.55
C ILE A 164 -17.00 6.48 -10.24
N THR A 165 -17.69 6.04 -9.18
CA THR A 165 -17.81 4.60 -8.84
C THR A 165 -19.02 3.93 -9.46
N LEU A 166 -19.92 4.70 -10.11
CA LEU A 166 -21.09 4.16 -10.77
C LEU A 166 -20.66 3.34 -12.00
N LEU A 167 -21.26 2.16 -12.17
CA LEU A 167 -21.03 1.30 -13.34
C LEU A 167 -21.24 2.08 -14.66
N LYS A 168 -22.27 2.93 -14.72
CA LYS A 168 -22.56 3.78 -15.87
C LYS A 168 -21.37 4.66 -16.24
N HIS A 169 -20.75 5.29 -15.25
CA HIS A 169 -19.61 6.17 -15.44
C HIS A 169 -18.37 5.40 -15.88
N ILE A 170 -18.00 4.35 -15.15
CA ILE A 170 -16.80 3.55 -15.42
C ILE A 170 -16.84 2.97 -16.85
N VAL A 171 -17.99 2.44 -17.27
CA VAL A 171 -18.20 1.91 -18.61
C VAL A 171 -18.04 2.99 -19.67
N ASN A 172 -18.73 4.13 -19.49
CA ASN A 172 -18.64 5.24 -20.44
C ASN A 172 -17.20 5.80 -20.52
N LEU A 173 -16.49 5.86 -19.39
CA LEU A 173 -15.12 6.32 -19.28
C LEU A 173 -14.18 5.42 -20.08
N ILE A 174 -14.26 4.10 -19.87
CA ILE A 174 -13.42 3.13 -20.56
C ILE A 174 -13.74 3.07 -22.07
N GLN A 175 -15.02 3.16 -22.44
CA GLN A 175 -15.42 3.11 -23.85
C GLN A 175 -15.26 4.45 -24.59
N SER A 176 -15.01 5.55 -23.87
CA SER A 176 -14.67 6.83 -24.49
C SER A 176 -13.27 6.74 -25.10
N LYS A 177 -13.17 7.04 -26.39
CA LYS A 177 -11.93 6.90 -27.15
C LYS A 177 -10.99 8.06 -26.80
N THR A 178 -9.81 7.77 -26.28
CA THR A 178 -8.73 8.75 -26.26
C THR A 178 -7.99 8.72 -27.59
N VAL A 179 -7.69 9.91 -28.11
CA VAL A 179 -6.99 10.09 -29.37
C VAL A 179 -5.62 10.68 -29.10
N TYR A 180 -4.62 10.07 -29.73
CA TYR A 180 -3.24 10.52 -29.71
C TYR A 180 -2.71 10.68 -31.13
N GLU A 181 -2.62 11.92 -31.59
CA GLU A 181 -2.24 12.28 -32.96
C GLU A 181 -1.16 13.37 -32.93
N GLY A 182 0.10 12.97 -33.02
CA GLY A 182 1.24 13.88 -32.91
C GLY A 182 1.33 14.45 -31.50
N GLU A 183 1.02 15.74 -31.35
CA GLU A 183 0.99 16.42 -30.05
C GLU A 183 -0.42 16.52 -29.46
N ARG A 184 -1.45 16.08 -30.19
CA ARG A 184 -2.85 16.16 -29.77
C ARG A 184 -3.18 15.05 -28.78
N TYR A 185 -3.54 15.44 -27.55
CA TYR A 185 -4.03 14.53 -26.51
C TYR A 185 -5.42 14.96 -26.08
N TYR A 186 -6.42 14.16 -26.43
CA TYR A 186 -7.79 14.46 -26.08
C TYR A 186 -8.63 13.20 -25.99
N ARG A 187 -9.77 13.32 -25.31
CA ARG A 187 -10.78 12.28 -25.24
C ARG A 187 -12.04 12.71 -25.99
N LEU A 188 -12.56 11.82 -26.81
CA LEU A 188 -13.88 11.97 -27.40
C LEU A 188 -14.94 11.67 -26.34
N VAL A 189 -15.73 12.69 -26.00
CA VAL A 189 -16.82 12.60 -25.02
C VAL A 189 -18.16 12.81 -25.71
N CYS A 190 -19.27 12.80 -24.95
CA CYS A 190 -20.62 12.76 -25.52
C CYS A 190 -20.88 13.82 -26.62
N ARG A 191 -21.74 13.49 -27.60
CA ARG A 191 -22.22 14.41 -28.64
C ARG A 191 -21.14 15.04 -29.53
N LYS A 192 -20.09 14.28 -29.87
CA LYS A 192 -18.96 14.76 -30.71
C LYS A 192 -18.18 15.90 -30.04
N GLN A 193 -18.15 15.95 -28.72
CA GLN A 193 -17.29 16.88 -28.00
C GLN A 193 -15.92 16.24 -27.75
N SER A 194 -14.91 17.10 -27.59
CA SER A 194 -13.53 16.70 -27.32
C SER A 194 -13.04 17.36 -26.06
N PHE A 195 -12.57 16.58 -25.09
CA PHE A 195 -11.89 17.07 -23.90
C PHE A 195 -10.39 17.11 -24.13
N CYS A 196 -9.82 18.31 -24.19
CA CYS A 196 -8.39 18.52 -24.37
C CYS A 196 -7.67 18.28 -23.04
N PHE A 197 -6.76 17.30 -22.97
CA PHE A 197 -6.01 17.05 -21.74
C PHE A 197 -5.05 18.19 -21.41
N THR A 198 -4.52 18.88 -22.42
CA THR A 198 -3.54 19.96 -22.25
C THR A 198 -4.14 21.18 -21.54
N CYS A 199 -5.27 21.69 -22.02
CA CYS A 199 -5.92 22.89 -21.44
C CYS A 199 -7.07 22.55 -20.49
N LYS A 200 -7.46 21.28 -20.37
CA LYS A 200 -8.50 20.78 -19.46
C LYS A 200 -9.88 21.37 -19.74
N LYS A 201 -10.17 21.69 -21.00
CA LYS A 201 -11.45 22.23 -21.47
C LYS A 201 -12.12 21.28 -22.46
N VAL A 202 -13.44 21.39 -22.56
CA VAL A 202 -14.27 20.64 -23.50
C VAL A 202 -14.66 21.54 -24.67
N PHE A 203 -14.56 21.03 -25.89
CA PHE A 203 -14.85 21.74 -27.13
C PHE A 203 -15.89 20.98 -27.95
N SER A 204 -16.64 21.71 -28.78
CA SER A 204 -17.42 21.10 -29.87
C SER A 204 -16.47 20.52 -30.94
N ALA A 205 -16.98 19.63 -31.80
CA ALA A 205 -16.19 19.11 -32.92
C ALA A 205 -15.64 20.22 -33.84
N GLU A 206 -16.44 21.27 -34.07
CA GLU A 206 -16.09 22.39 -34.97
C GLU A 206 -15.04 23.31 -34.35
N ASP A 207 -15.15 23.56 -33.05
CA ASP A 207 -14.20 24.43 -32.33
C ASP A 207 -12.88 23.74 -32.03
N PHE A 208 -12.89 22.41 -31.91
CA PHE A 208 -11.71 21.65 -31.46
C PHE A 208 -10.55 21.72 -32.46
N ASP A 209 -10.85 21.68 -33.77
CA ASP A 209 -9.82 21.78 -34.81
C ASP A 209 -9.12 23.15 -34.80
N ASN A 210 -9.87 24.22 -34.54
CA ASN A 210 -9.34 25.57 -34.40
C ASN A 210 -8.57 25.76 -33.08
N HIS A 211 -9.08 25.17 -31.99
CA HIS A 211 -8.48 25.27 -30.65
C HIS A 211 -7.02 24.82 -30.61
N TRP A 212 -6.65 23.79 -31.37
CA TRP A 212 -5.30 23.23 -31.29
C TRP A 212 -4.21 24.26 -31.62
N SER A 213 -4.47 25.16 -32.56
CA SER A 213 -3.54 26.22 -32.97
C SER A 213 -3.31 27.29 -31.89
N THR A 214 -4.23 27.41 -30.93
CA THR A 214 -4.23 28.42 -29.87
C THR A 214 -4.19 27.83 -28.46
N CYS A 215 -3.85 26.54 -28.32
CA CYS A 215 -3.84 25.89 -27.02
C CYS A 215 -2.63 26.40 -26.19
N GLU A 216 -2.86 27.44 -25.39
CA GLU A 216 -1.86 28.22 -24.59
C GLU A 216 -0.89 27.36 -23.75
N ASN A 217 -1.22 26.12 -23.42
CA ASN A 217 -0.37 25.23 -22.62
C ASN A 217 0.75 24.51 -23.39
N ILE A 218 0.88 24.69 -24.72
CA ILE A 218 2.02 24.14 -25.46
C ILE A 218 3.33 24.80 -25.01
N GLU A 219 3.36 26.13 -24.87
CA GLU A 219 4.55 26.86 -24.41
C GLU A 219 4.90 26.56 -22.94
N ALA A 220 3.90 26.40 -22.08
CA ALA A 220 4.11 26.02 -20.68
C ALA A 220 4.70 24.60 -20.54
N LEU A 221 4.22 23.65 -21.35
CA LEU A 221 4.79 22.29 -21.44
C LEU A 221 6.20 22.28 -22.02
N GLU A 222 6.54 23.21 -22.90
CA GLU A 222 7.88 23.36 -23.48
C GLU A 222 8.88 23.99 -22.49
N ILE A 223 8.45 25.00 -21.73
CA ILE A 223 9.23 25.58 -20.62
C ILE A 223 9.42 24.57 -19.50
N GLN A 224 8.39 23.77 -19.19
CA GLN A 224 8.47 22.70 -18.20
C GLN A 224 9.38 21.56 -18.70
N ARG A 225 9.32 21.21 -20.00
CA ARG A 225 10.27 20.30 -20.65
C ARG A 225 11.71 20.78 -20.53
N LEU A 226 11.99 22.08 -20.73
CA LEU A 226 13.34 22.64 -20.57
C LEU A 226 13.81 22.68 -19.10
N LYS A 227 12.90 22.90 -18.14
CA LYS A 227 13.20 22.89 -16.70
C LYS A 227 13.40 21.47 -16.15
N GLU A 228 12.59 20.50 -16.57
CA GLU A 228 12.65 19.11 -16.12
C GLU A 228 13.83 18.36 -16.73
N THR A 229 14.18 18.59 -18.00
CA THR A 229 15.39 17.99 -18.62
C THR A 229 16.67 18.46 -17.91
N ARG A 230 16.65 19.64 -17.28
CA ARG A 230 17.77 20.20 -16.51
C ARG A 230 17.77 19.78 -15.04
N ALA A 231 16.60 19.60 -14.42
CA ALA A 231 16.47 19.26 -13.00
C ALA A 231 16.47 17.74 -12.71
N ILE A 232 15.84 16.94 -13.56
CA ILE A 232 15.76 15.47 -13.39
C ILE A 232 17.13 14.83 -13.65
N GLY A 233 17.89 15.33 -14.62
CA GLY A 233 19.23 14.82 -14.94
C GLY A 233 20.27 14.96 -13.83
N MET A 234 20.11 15.91 -12.90
CA MET A 234 21.08 16.13 -11.82
C MET A 234 20.66 15.52 -10.48
N ALA A 235 19.38 15.61 -10.12
CA ALA A 235 18.89 15.06 -8.85
C ALA A 235 18.77 13.53 -8.86
N ASP A 236 18.31 12.93 -9.97
CA ASP A 236 18.21 11.47 -10.09
C ASP A 236 19.56 10.82 -10.37
N LEU A 237 20.49 11.50 -11.04
CA LEU A 237 21.85 10.98 -11.22
C LEU A 237 22.59 10.91 -9.88
N ALA A 238 22.44 11.91 -9.01
CA ALA A 238 23.01 11.88 -7.66
C ALA A 238 22.40 10.78 -6.78
N LYS A 239 21.07 10.62 -6.79
CA LYS A 239 20.39 9.54 -6.06
C LYS A 239 20.71 8.16 -6.61
N MET A 240 20.79 8.00 -7.93
CA MET A 240 21.21 6.74 -8.56
C MET A 240 22.67 6.42 -8.26
N GLN A 241 23.57 7.40 -8.28
CA GLN A 241 24.96 7.21 -7.89
C GLN A 241 25.08 6.83 -6.41
N GLU A 242 24.28 7.43 -5.52
CA GLU A 242 24.26 7.09 -4.10
C GLU A 242 23.70 5.67 -3.87
N LEU A 243 22.62 5.29 -4.56
CA LEU A 243 22.05 3.95 -4.50
C LEU A 243 23.04 2.91 -5.05
N GLN A 244 23.71 3.23 -6.17
CA GLN A 244 24.74 2.37 -6.77
C GLN A 244 25.91 2.17 -5.81
N LYS A 245 26.39 3.23 -5.12
CA LYS A 245 27.43 3.12 -4.07
C LYS A 245 26.99 2.21 -2.92
N LYS A 246 25.76 2.38 -2.41
CA LYS A 246 25.20 1.52 -1.34
C LYS A 246 25.06 0.06 -1.78
N LEU A 247 24.70 -0.19 -3.03
CA LEU A 247 24.62 -1.55 -3.57
C LEU A 247 26.02 -2.16 -3.77
N ILE A 248 26.99 -1.40 -4.28
CA ILE A 248 28.38 -1.85 -4.41
C ILE A 248 28.99 -2.18 -3.05
N SER A 249 28.71 -1.40 -1.99
CA SER A 249 29.23 -1.70 -0.65
C SER A 249 28.77 -3.05 -0.11
N THR A 250 27.58 -3.54 -0.49
CA THR A 250 27.11 -4.87 -0.09
C THR A 250 27.90 -6.03 -0.69
N VAL A 251 28.62 -5.79 -1.78
CA VAL A 251 29.42 -6.81 -2.48
C VAL A 251 30.93 -6.62 -2.33
N GLN A 252 31.38 -5.55 -1.64
CA GLN A 252 32.81 -5.27 -1.38
C GLN A 252 33.52 -6.39 -0.58
N GLU A 253 32.77 -7.19 0.18
CA GLU A 253 33.33 -8.36 0.86
C GLU A 253 33.93 -9.36 -0.14
N PHE A 254 33.37 -9.45 -1.36
CA PHE A 254 33.77 -10.40 -2.40
C PHE A 254 34.70 -9.82 -3.47
N TYR A 255 34.96 -8.51 -3.45
CA TYR A 255 35.73 -7.81 -4.49
C TYR A 255 36.76 -6.83 -3.92
N TRP A 256 37.92 -6.72 -4.58
CA TRP A 256 38.82 -5.59 -4.43
C TRP A 256 38.38 -4.50 -5.41
N VAL A 257 37.77 -3.42 -4.91
CA VAL A 257 37.18 -2.36 -5.74
C VAL A 257 38.20 -1.24 -5.97
N ASP A 258 38.47 -0.91 -7.23
CA ASP A 258 39.30 0.23 -7.65
C ASP A 258 38.41 1.30 -8.28
N GLU A 259 37.89 2.20 -7.44
CA GLU A 259 36.99 3.27 -7.87
C GLU A 259 37.66 4.22 -8.88
N LYS A 260 38.99 4.39 -8.80
CA LYS A 260 39.73 5.32 -9.67
C LYS A 260 39.73 4.84 -11.12
N ASN A 261 39.82 3.53 -11.32
CA ASN A 261 39.88 2.92 -12.64
C ASN A 261 38.56 2.24 -13.08
N ASN A 262 37.51 2.37 -12.26
CA ASN A 262 36.17 1.85 -12.52
C ASN A 262 36.10 0.32 -12.76
N PHE A 263 36.94 -0.45 -12.06
CA PHE A 263 36.87 -1.91 -12.05
C PHE A 263 36.94 -2.51 -10.64
N ALA A 264 36.47 -3.75 -10.51
CA ALA A 264 36.52 -4.55 -9.31
C ALA A 264 37.10 -5.92 -9.62
N THR A 265 38.04 -6.39 -8.81
CA THR A 265 38.70 -7.69 -8.97
C THR A 265 38.11 -8.68 -7.98
N CYS A 266 37.47 -9.75 -8.46
CA CYS A 266 36.89 -10.78 -7.60
C CYS A 266 37.97 -11.40 -6.70
N LYS A 267 37.73 -11.45 -5.38
CA LYS A 267 38.72 -11.98 -4.42
C LYS A 267 38.98 -13.47 -4.63
N TYR A 268 37.99 -14.22 -5.13
CA TYR A 268 38.05 -15.67 -5.32
C TYR A 268 38.77 -16.08 -6.61
N CYS A 269 38.28 -15.69 -7.80
CA CYS A 269 38.87 -16.12 -9.08
C CYS A 269 39.75 -15.07 -9.76
N LYS A 270 39.96 -13.92 -9.13
CA LYS A 270 40.78 -12.81 -9.67
C LYS A 270 40.29 -12.21 -10.99
N THR A 271 39.07 -12.52 -11.42
CA THR A 271 38.47 -11.90 -12.62
C THR A 271 38.16 -10.44 -12.34
N VAL A 272 38.53 -9.58 -13.29
CA VAL A 272 38.24 -8.15 -13.27
C VAL A 272 36.89 -7.91 -13.93
N VAL A 273 36.01 -7.18 -13.25
CA VAL A 273 34.67 -6.78 -13.74
C VAL A 273 34.50 -5.26 -13.57
N THR A 274 33.59 -4.63 -14.32
CA THR A 274 33.27 -3.21 -14.13
C THR A 274 32.53 -3.00 -12.80
N ILE A 275 32.65 -1.82 -12.18
CA ILE A 275 31.95 -1.47 -10.92
C ILE A 275 30.48 -1.12 -11.19
N LEU A 276 29.78 -2.05 -11.82
CA LEU A 276 28.33 -2.06 -11.98
C LEU A 276 27.80 -3.20 -11.12
N PHE A 277 26.90 -2.91 -10.19
CA PHE A 277 26.34 -3.91 -9.27
C PHE A 277 25.85 -5.16 -10.01
N LYS A 278 25.18 -4.98 -11.15
CA LYS A 278 24.72 -6.08 -12.01
C LYS A 278 25.88 -6.97 -12.50
N ALA A 279 26.95 -6.38 -13.02
CA ALA A 279 28.11 -7.13 -13.51
C ALA A 279 28.80 -7.93 -12.39
N MET A 280 28.89 -7.36 -11.20
CA MET A 280 29.48 -8.01 -10.02
C MET A 280 28.59 -9.17 -9.50
N ILE A 281 27.27 -9.01 -9.48
CA ILE A 281 26.34 -10.07 -9.07
C ILE A 281 26.28 -11.20 -10.11
N ASP A 282 26.20 -10.86 -11.40
CA ASP A 282 26.15 -11.84 -12.48
C ASP A 282 27.45 -12.67 -12.51
N HIS A 283 28.61 -12.04 -12.25
CA HIS A 283 29.86 -12.76 -12.06
C HIS A 283 29.80 -13.74 -10.88
N MET A 284 29.34 -13.29 -9.70
CA MET A 284 29.21 -14.16 -8.52
C MET A 284 28.31 -15.38 -8.80
N LYS A 285 27.12 -15.13 -9.37
CA LYS A 285 26.16 -16.17 -9.71
C LYS A 285 26.71 -17.18 -10.71
N ASN A 286 27.39 -16.69 -11.75
CA ASN A 286 27.83 -17.56 -12.83
C ASN A 286 29.12 -18.34 -12.51
N LYS A 287 29.98 -17.82 -11.64
CA LYS A 287 31.32 -18.39 -11.37
C LYS A 287 31.50 -19.01 -10.00
N HIS A 288 30.76 -18.57 -8.97
CA HIS A 288 30.99 -18.97 -7.57
C HIS A 288 29.76 -19.64 -6.93
N ASP A 289 28.57 -19.40 -7.45
CA ASP A 289 27.29 -19.93 -6.90
C ASP A 289 27.03 -21.40 -7.28
N LYS A 290 28.00 -22.08 -7.90
CA LYS A 290 27.93 -23.51 -8.23
C LYS A 290 28.56 -24.44 -7.18
N SER A 291 29.22 -23.91 -6.14
CA SER A 291 30.02 -24.74 -5.23
C SER A 291 29.70 -24.61 -3.73
N HIS A 292 28.65 -23.89 -3.32
CA HIS A 292 28.28 -23.76 -1.90
C HIS A 292 27.04 -24.59 -1.47
N LEU A 293 26.66 -25.59 -2.25
CA LEU A 293 25.64 -26.60 -1.88
C LEU A 293 26.26 -27.90 -1.32
N SER A 294 27.31 -27.79 -0.49
CA SER A 294 27.78 -28.94 0.28
C SER A 294 28.00 -28.58 1.74
N SER A 295 27.32 -29.36 2.59
CA SER A 295 27.48 -29.55 4.03
C SER A 295 27.27 -28.34 4.93
N ASP A 296 26.01 -28.08 5.28
CA ASP A 296 25.67 -27.95 6.70
C ASP A 296 24.26 -28.47 6.96
N GLU A 297 24.20 -29.61 7.65
CA GLU A 297 23.00 -30.32 8.04
C GLU A 297 22.30 -29.57 9.19
N SER A 298 21.27 -28.77 8.91
CA SER A 298 20.14 -28.56 9.83
C SER A 298 19.03 -27.68 9.23
N SER A 299 18.33 -28.17 8.21
CA SER A 299 16.94 -27.78 7.89
C SER A 299 16.50 -28.51 6.61
N SER A 300 16.31 -29.82 6.69
CA SER A 300 15.56 -30.58 5.69
C SER A 300 14.12 -30.08 5.67
N ASP A 301 13.73 -29.31 4.63
CA ASP A 301 12.33 -29.21 4.16
C ASP A 301 12.07 -28.19 3.02
N GLU A 302 13.07 -27.52 2.44
CA GLU A 302 12.83 -26.65 1.28
C GLU A 302 13.81 -26.97 0.14
N GLU A 303 13.52 -28.07 -0.57
CA GLU A 303 13.97 -28.23 -1.96
C GLU A 303 13.48 -27.00 -2.75
N VAL A 304 14.43 -26.24 -3.29
CA VAL A 304 14.14 -25.14 -4.23
C VAL A 304 13.75 -25.77 -5.56
N VAL A 305 12.50 -26.22 -5.65
CA VAL A 305 11.89 -26.68 -6.90
C VAL A 305 11.77 -25.47 -7.83
N TYR A 306 12.39 -25.56 -9.00
CA TYR A 306 12.31 -24.54 -10.04
C TYR A 306 10.85 -24.35 -10.48
N SER A 307 10.29 -23.24 -9.99
CA SER A 307 9.04 -22.55 -10.34
C SER A 307 8.07 -23.27 -11.28
N GLU A 308 7.25 -24.16 -10.71
CA GLU A 308 5.88 -24.31 -11.18
C GLU A 308 5.17 -22.94 -11.13
N ILE A 309 4.28 -22.68 -12.07
CA ILE A 309 3.46 -21.45 -12.12
C ILE A 309 2.75 -21.29 -10.78
N ILE A 310 3.20 -20.34 -9.96
CA ILE A 310 2.69 -20.13 -8.60
C ILE A 310 1.25 -19.58 -8.70
N ASP A 311 0.26 -20.42 -8.39
CA ASP A 311 -1.11 -19.97 -8.17
C ASP A 311 -1.14 -19.14 -6.87
N PHE A 312 -1.08 -17.81 -7.03
CA PHE A 312 -1.14 -16.87 -5.92
C PHE A 312 -2.43 -17.01 -5.10
N GLY A 313 -3.54 -17.41 -5.71
CA GLY A 313 -4.82 -17.66 -5.03
C GLY A 313 -4.73 -18.86 -4.10
N LYS A 314 -4.19 -19.98 -4.59
CA LYS A 314 -3.91 -21.18 -3.77
C LYS A 314 -2.95 -20.86 -2.63
N ARG A 315 -1.82 -20.20 -2.91
CA ARG A 315 -0.84 -19.79 -1.89
C ARG A 315 -1.46 -18.88 -0.82
N ARG A 316 -2.32 -17.93 -1.22
CA ARG A 316 -3.06 -17.07 -0.27
C ARG A 316 -4.01 -17.86 0.60
N LYS A 317 -4.78 -18.79 0.02
CA LYS A 317 -5.71 -19.65 0.76
C LYS A 317 -4.96 -20.51 1.77
N GLU A 318 -3.84 -21.11 1.38
CA GLU A 318 -2.96 -21.89 2.25
C GLU A 318 -2.36 -21.04 3.36
N LEU A 319 -1.87 -19.84 3.03
CA LEU A 319 -1.30 -18.93 4.03
C LEU A 319 -2.36 -18.45 5.02
N ALA A 320 -3.57 -18.15 4.56
CA ALA A 320 -4.71 -17.80 5.42
C ALA A 320 -5.18 -18.98 6.29
N ALA A 321 -5.14 -20.19 5.75
CA ALA A 321 -5.44 -21.41 6.51
C ALA A 321 -4.35 -21.67 7.57
N PHE A 322 -3.09 -21.46 7.23
CA PHE A 322 -1.96 -21.58 8.16
C PHE A 322 -1.98 -20.50 9.26
N GLY A 323 -2.26 -19.24 8.93
CA GLY A 323 -2.25 -18.14 9.90
C GLY A 323 -3.39 -18.18 10.92
N ARG A 324 -4.58 -18.66 10.51
CA ARG A 324 -5.80 -18.62 11.35
C ARG A 324 -5.66 -19.31 12.72
N PRO A 325 -5.17 -20.56 12.81
CA PRO A 325 -4.92 -21.23 14.10
C PRO A 325 -3.93 -20.51 15.01
N HIS A 326 -3.07 -19.65 14.44
CA HIS A 326 -2.06 -18.90 15.17
C HIS A 326 -2.43 -17.42 15.32
N HIS A 327 -3.72 -17.09 15.19
CA HIS A 327 -4.25 -15.73 15.36
C HIS A 327 -3.66 -14.69 14.37
N ILE A 328 -3.22 -15.15 13.18
CA ILE A 328 -2.73 -14.28 12.11
C ILE A 328 -3.80 -14.20 11.00
N ARG A 329 -4.26 -12.98 10.71
CA ARG A 329 -5.23 -12.69 9.65
C ARG A 329 -4.56 -11.93 8.50
N LEU A 330 -4.82 -12.33 7.27
CA LEU A 330 -4.35 -11.58 6.10
C LEU A 330 -5.19 -10.32 5.89
N ASN A 331 -4.55 -9.23 5.46
CA ASN A 331 -5.26 -8.03 5.01
C ASN A 331 -6.04 -8.28 3.71
N HIS A 332 -6.87 -7.32 3.29
CA HIS A 332 -7.73 -7.44 2.08
C HIS A 332 -6.93 -7.83 0.82
N ASN A 333 -5.72 -7.27 0.67
CA ASN A 333 -4.83 -7.57 -0.46
C ASN A 333 -3.97 -8.83 -0.27
N ALA A 334 -4.06 -9.49 0.88
CA ALA A 334 -3.23 -10.62 1.30
C ALA A 334 -1.71 -10.36 1.11
N SER A 335 -1.29 -9.11 1.25
CA SER A 335 0.11 -8.68 1.18
C SER A 335 0.78 -8.65 2.56
N LYS A 336 -0.02 -8.51 3.63
CA LYS A 336 0.44 -8.51 5.02
C LYS A 336 -0.44 -9.42 5.88
N GLY A 337 0.16 -10.05 6.88
CA GLY A 337 -0.53 -10.69 7.99
C GLY A 337 -0.56 -9.76 9.21
N TRP A 338 -1.68 -9.74 9.93
CA TRP A 338 -1.84 -9.11 11.24
C TRP A 338 -1.97 -10.19 12.30
N CYS A 339 -1.06 -10.22 13.28
CA CYS A 339 -1.18 -11.09 14.44
C CYS A 339 -1.98 -10.38 15.53
N SER A 340 -3.16 -10.88 15.88
CA SER A 340 -3.99 -10.27 16.93
C SER A 340 -3.53 -10.57 18.35
N VAL A 341 -2.57 -11.49 18.51
CA VAL A 341 -1.94 -11.81 19.81
C VAL A 341 -0.81 -10.83 20.11
N CYS A 342 0.01 -10.50 19.10
CA CYS A 342 1.15 -9.60 19.26
C CYS A 342 0.87 -8.16 18.83
N ASP A 343 -0.35 -7.87 18.37
CA ASP A 343 -0.77 -6.60 17.77
C ASP A 343 0.25 -6.04 16.75
N CYS A 344 0.69 -6.86 15.79
CA CYS A 344 1.69 -6.43 14.79
C CYS A 344 1.43 -6.93 13.35
N TYR A 345 1.88 -6.14 12.37
CA TYR A 345 1.89 -6.52 10.96
C TYR A 345 3.20 -7.20 10.56
N MET A 346 3.10 -8.17 9.66
CA MET A 346 4.23 -8.85 9.05
C MET A 346 3.97 -9.15 7.57
N SER A 347 5.03 -9.39 6.80
CA SER A 347 4.88 -9.75 5.38
C SER A 347 4.11 -11.07 5.22
N ALA A 348 3.25 -11.16 4.20
CA ALA A 348 2.44 -12.36 3.92
C ALA A 348 3.28 -13.49 3.28
N HIS A 349 4.26 -14.00 4.03
CA HIS A 349 5.06 -15.17 3.68
C HIS A 349 4.98 -16.22 4.79
N LYS A 350 4.78 -17.49 4.40
CA LYS A 350 4.67 -18.62 5.34
C LYS A 350 5.91 -18.73 6.25
N ARG A 351 7.11 -18.51 5.71
CA ARG A 351 8.36 -18.47 6.48
C ARG A 351 8.33 -17.39 7.57
N VAL A 352 7.87 -16.18 7.23
CA VAL A 352 7.76 -15.07 8.20
C VAL A 352 6.76 -15.42 9.30
N PHE A 353 5.62 -16.03 8.96
CA PHE A 353 4.65 -16.48 9.96
C PHE A 353 5.26 -17.55 10.88
N LYS A 354 5.95 -18.56 10.33
CA LYS A 354 6.62 -19.59 11.13
C LYS A 354 7.63 -18.98 12.11
N ILE A 355 8.47 -18.04 11.65
CA ILE A 355 9.45 -17.34 12.50
C ILE A 355 8.75 -16.55 13.59
N HIS A 356 7.70 -15.79 13.25
CA HIS A 356 6.94 -15.01 14.22
C HIS A 356 6.30 -15.91 15.29
N ILE A 357 5.61 -16.98 14.89
CA ILE A 357 4.91 -17.91 15.78
C ILE A 357 5.87 -18.62 16.72
N ARG A 358 7.06 -18.99 16.22
CA ARG A 358 8.11 -19.62 17.04
C ARG A 358 8.85 -18.62 17.93
N GLY A 359 8.73 -17.32 17.64
CA GLY A 359 9.42 -16.25 18.33
C GLY A 359 9.00 -16.14 19.80
N TYR A 360 9.98 -15.80 20.65
CA TYR A 360 9.81 -15.67 22.09
C TYR A 360 8.62 -14.76 22.47
N ILE A 361 8.56 -13.56 21.89
CA ILE A 361 7.50 -12.57 22.16
C ILE A 361 6.10 -13.14 21.88
N HIS A 362 5.91 -13.91 20.80
CA HIS A 362 4.60 -14.48 20.46
C HIS A 362 4.15 -15.51 21.49
N LYS A 363 5.04 -16.43 21.88
CA LYS A 363 4.75 -17.43 22.91
C LYS A 363 4.39 -16.77 24.24
N CYS A 364 5.16 -15.76 24.64
CA CYS A 364 4.90 -15.01 25.85
C CYS A 364 3.54 -14.29 25.85
N PHE A 365 3.11 -13.73 24.71
CA PHE A 365 1.76 -13.17 24.60
C PHE A 365 0.66 -14.24 24.65
N LEU A 366 0.88 -15.42 24.04
CA LEU A 366 -0.06 -16.54 24.18
C LEU A 366 -0.26 -16.90 25.67
N GLU A 367 0.82 -16.93 26.44
CA GLU A 367 0.79 -17.19 27.88
C GLU A 367 0.04 -16.10 28.66
N ILE A 368 0.35 -14.82 28.44
CA ILE A 368 -0.34 -13.70 29.10
C ILE A 368 -1.84 -13.67 28.77
N HIS A 369 -2.21 -14.11 27.57
CA HIS A 369 -3.61 -14.22 27.16
C HIS A 369 -4.29 -15.51 27.60
N GLY A 370 -3.59 -16.41 28.30
CA GLY A 370 -4.13 -17.69 28.77
C GLY A 370 -4.45 -18.67 27.64
N LEU A 371 -3.82 -18.50 26.47
CA LEU A 371 -3.98 -19.37 25.30
C LEU A 371 -3.06 -20.60 25.36
N ILE A 372 -2.01 -20.53 26.18
CA ILE A 372 -1.15 -21.66 26.55
C ILE A 372 -0.92 -21.64 28.07
N PRO A 373 -0.56 -22.78 28.68
CA PRO A 373 -0.17 -22.82 30.09
C PRO A 373 1.01 -21.89 30.38
N PRO A 374 1.09 -21.33 31.61
CA PRO A 374 2.21 -20.51 31.98
C PRO A 374 3.50 -21.33 32.07
N GLU A 375 4.51 -20.91 31.31
CA GLU A 375 5.87 -21.47 31.38
C GLU A 375 6.79 -20.55 32.19
N HIS A 376 6.47 -19.26 32.26
CA HIS A 376 7.27 -18.27 32.97
C HIS A 376 6.76 -18.10 34.40
N GLU A 377 7.67 -18.20 35.36
CA GLU A 377 7.35 -17.86 36.75
C GLU A 377 6.99 -16.37 36.86
N PRO A 378 6.03 -16.00 37.73
CA PRO A 378 5.74 -14.60 38.01
C PRO A 378 7.00 -13.87 38.46
N GLU A 379 7.39 -12.82 37.74
CA GLU A 379 8.58 -12.08 38.12
C GLU A 379 8.36 -11.35 39.47
N PRO A 380 9.36 -11.36 40.38
CA PRO A 380 9.26 -10.60 41.61
C PRO A 380 9.16 -9.10 41.30
N ARG A 381 8.11 -8.46 41.82
CA ARG A 381 7.84 -7.03 41.64
C ARG A 381 8.75 -6.18 42.53
N ASN A 382 10.01 -6.07 42.12
CA ASN A 382 11.03 -5.31 42.85
C ASN A 382 11.11 -3.83 42.42
N PHE A 383 10.02 -3.29 41.89
CA PHE A 383 9.93 -1.90 41.45
C PHE A 383 8.91 -1.14 42.26
N LYS A 384 9.17 0.16 42.48
CA LYS A 384 8.19 1.06 43.04
C LYS A 384 7.18 1.40 41.94
N ALA A 385 5.95 0.96 42.15
CA ALA A 385 4.83 1.36 41.33
C ALA A 385 4.36 2.75 41.76
N LEU A 386 4.31 3.69 40.83
CA LEU A 386 3.75 5.02 41.06
C LEU A 386 2.50 5.23 40.22
N SER A 387 1.58 6.03 40.77
CA SER A 387 0.41 6.50 40.04
C SER A 387 0.85 7.52 39.01
N VAL A 388 0.16 7.57 37.86
CA VAL A 388 0.38 8.62 36.85
C VAL A 388 0.13 10.02 37.44
N TYR A 389 -0.69 10.12 38.49
CA TYR A 389 -0.98 11.39 39.17
C TYR A 389 0.09 11.84 40.16
N ASP A 390 1.08 11.01 40.47
CA ASP A 390 2.17 11.41 41.36
C ASP A 390 3.19 12.34 40.68
N TYR A 391 3.01 12.61 39.37
CA TYR A 391 3.93 13.36 38.52
C TYR A 391 3.36 14.72 38.10
N SER A 392 4.24 15.70 37.83
CA SER A 392 3.81 16.89 37.10
C SER A 392 3.53 16.51 35.65
N LEU A 393 2.43 17.04 35.10
CA LEU A 393 2.00 16.73 33.75
C LEU A 393 1.78 18.03 32.96
N GLU A 394 2.46 18.14 31.82
CA GLU A 394 2.35 19.29 30.94
C GLU A 394 2.01 18.79 29.52
N TYR A 395 0.96 19.33 28.91
CA TYR A 395 0.59 18.99 27.53
C TYR A 395 1.09 20.06 26.57
N VAL A 396 1.78 19.64 25.51
CA VAL A 396 2.26 20.53 24.45
C VAL A 396 1.42 20.29 23.20
N PRO A 397 0.46 21.19 22.86
CA PRO A 397 -0.48 20.96 21.76
C PRO A 397 0.18 20.86 20.38
N SER A 398 1.24 21.64 20.14
CA SER A 398 1.98 21.63 18.87
C SER A 398 2.62 20.28 18.56
N GLU A 399 3.04 19.56 19.60
CA GLU A 399 3.67 18.24 19.49
C GLU A 399 2.68 17.09 19.70
N LYS A 400 1.48 17.39 20.19
CA LYS A 400 0.48 16.40 20.60
C LYS A 400 1.08 15.37 21.57
N ALA A 401 1.83 15.87 22.56
CA ALA A 401 2.58 15.07 23.51
C ALA A 401 2.45 15.59 24.96
N PHE A 402 2.64 14.68 25.91
CA PHE A 402 2.75 14.97 27.34
C PHE A 402 4.20 14.93 27.77
N TYR A 403 4.56 15.94 28.55
CA TYR A 403 5.79 16.08 29.31
C TYR A 403 5.48 15.72 30.76
N ILE A 404 6.22 14.74 31.29
CA ILE A 404 5.98 14.19 32.61
C ILE A 404 7.23 14.41 33.44
N ASP A 405 7.10 15.20 34.51
CA ASP A 405 8.20 15.56 35.42
C ASP A 405 9.42 16.22 34.73
N ASN A 406 9.24 16.78 33.53
CA ASN A 406 10.34 17.22 32.64
C ASN A 406 11.38 16.12 32.33
N LYS A 407 11.00 14.85 32.53
CA LYS A 407 11.85 13.67 32.31
C LYS A 407 11.40 12.85 31.12
N TYR A 408 10.09 12.73 30.93
CA TYR A 408 9.51 11.86 29.93
C TYR A 408 8.70 12.65 28.92
N VAL A 409 8.76 12.23 27.66
CA VAL A 409 7.89 12.71 26.60
C VAL A 409 7.15 11.53 26.00
N VAL A 410 5.83 11.61 25.95
CA VAL A 410 4.94 10.55 25.45
C VAL A 410 3.88 11.16 24.56
N ASP A 411 3.59 10.55 23.41
CA ASP A 411 2.50 11.04 22.57
C ASP A 411 1.14 10.80 23.26
N VAL A 412 0.12 11.59 22.90
CA VAL A 412 -1.21 11.51 23.53
C VAL A 412 -1.81 10.11 23.45
N PHE A 413 -1.69 9.42 22.32
CA PHE A 413 -2.26 8.06 22.19
C PHE A 413 -1.55 7.09 23.12
N SER A 414 -0.21 7.10 23.11
CA SER A 414 0.60 6.28 24.01
C SER A 414 0.29 6.57 25.46
N PHE A 415 0.13 7.84 25.87
CA PHE A 415 -0.28 8.20 27.22
C PHE A 415 -1.60 7.50 27.59
N PHE A 416 -2.64 7.59 26.77
CA PHE A 416 -3.93 6.91 26.99
C PHE A 416 -3.94 5.40 26.68
N LEU A 417 -2.76 4.77 26.49
CA LEU A 417 -2.64 3.34 26.18
C LEU A 417 -3.39 2.96 24.89
N LEU A 418 -3.38 3.85 23.92
CA LEU A 418 -3.99 3.69 22.60
C LEU A 418 -2.92 3.58 21.51
N TYR A 419 -3.16 2.77 20.49
CA TYR A 419 -2.28 2.60 19.34
C TYR A 419 -3.07 2.55 18.03
N LYS A 420 -2.82 3.51 17.13
CA LYS A 420 -3.44 3.52 15.80
C LYS A 420 -2.87 2.39 14.97
N ILE A 421 -3.74 1.49 14.50
CA ILE A 421 -3.34 0.38 13.65
C ILE A 421 -3.27 0.89 12.21
N GLU A 422 -2.08 1.34 11.83
CA GLU A 422 -1.78 1.81 10.48
C GLU A 422 -1.46 0.63 9.56
N GLY A 423 -2.08 0.57 8.38
CA GLY A 423 -1.75 -0.44 7.35
C GLY A 423 -2.92 -1.12 6.65
N ASN A 424 -4.16 -0.87 7.06
CA ASN A 424 -5.34 -1.25 6.30
C ASN A 424 -6.11 0.00 5.83
N PRO A 425 -5.98 0.43 4.57
CA PRO A 425 -6.64 1.65 4.06
C PRO A 425 -8.16 1.62 4.19
N HIS A 426 -8.77 0.43 4.25
CA HIS A 426 -10.23 0.30 4.33
C HIS A 426 -10.77 0.25 5.75
N VAL A 427 -9.93 0.02 6.76
CA VAL A 427 -10.39 -0.14 8.14
C VAL A 427 -9.36 0.49 9.06
N LYS A 428 -9.63 1.74 9.44
CA LYS A 428 -8.85 2.46 10.44
C LYS A 428 -9.41 2.12 11.83
N LYS A 429 -8.57 1.51 12.66
CA LYS A 429 -8.89 1.07 14.00
C LYS A 429 -7.80 1.50 14.96
N THR A 430 -8.18 1.71 16.21
CA THR A 430 -7.26 2.01 17.31
C THR A 430 -7.33 0.90 18.32
N LYS A 431 -6.19 0.31 18.68
CA LYS A 431 -6.08 -0.66 19.77
C LYS A 431 -6.02 0.10 21.09
N CYS A 432 -6.82 -0.28 22.08
CA CYS A 432 -6.58 0.09 23.47
C CYS A 432 -5.86 -1.05 24.19
N PHE A 433 -4.65 -0.81 24.68
CA PHE A 433 -3.86 -1.78 25.41
C PHE A 433 -4.39 -2.00 26.84
N ALA A 434 -5.00 -1.00 27.47
CA ALA A 434 -5.63 -1.12 28.79
C ALA A 434 -6.82 -2.08 28.75
N CYS A 435 -7.78 -1.80 27.87
CA CYS A 435 -9.01 -2.61 27.72
C CYS A 435 -8.77 -3.89 26.92
N ASN A 436 -7.71 -3.96 26.11
CA ASN A 436 -7.43 -5.01 25.12
C ASN A 436 -8.48 -5.08 23.98
N GLU A 437 -8.98 -3.94 23.53
CA GLU A 437 -10.07 -3.84 22.55
C GLU A 437 -9.66 -3.09 21.28
N LEU A 438 -10.40 -3.35 20.20
CA LEU A 438 -10.28 -2.61 18.93
C LEU A 438 -11.41 -1.60 18.80
N ILE A 439 -11.04 -0.33 18.75
CA ILE A 439 -11.93 0.82 18.67
C ILE A 439 -11.98 1.29 17.21
N ALA A 440 -13.16 1.68 16.73
CA ALA A 440 -13.28 2.33 15.43
C ALA A 440 -12.64 3.73 15.46
N GLU A 441 -12.01 4.15 14.36
CA GLU A 441 -11.45 5.51 14.28
C GLU A 441 -12.52 6.57 14.58
N GLY A 442 -12.16 7.58 15.36
CA GLY A 442 -13.04 8.65 15.83
C GLY A 442 -13.86 8.30 17.08
N GLN A 443 -13.84 7.04 17.55
CA GLN A 443 -14.50 6.63 18.79
C GLN A 443 -13.54 6.56 19.99
N GLU A 444 -12.26 6.90 19.81
CA GLU A 444 -11.23 6.79 20.86
C GLU A 444 -11.58 7.60 22.10
N ARG A 445 -12.04 8.84 21.90
CA ARG A 445 -12.46 9.70 23.01
C ARG A 445 -13.60 9.08 23.81
N LYS A 446 -14.67 8.65 23.13
CA LYS A 446 -15.82 8.03 23.79
C LYS A 446 -15.43 6.77 24.54
N HIS A 447 -14.52 5.97 23.99
CA HIS A 447 -13.97 4.81 24.69
C HIS A 447 -13.22 5.21 25.96
N CYS A 448 -12.35 6.21 25.89
CA CYS A 448 -11.65 6.72 27.07
C CYS A 448 -12.58 7.35 28.12
N GLU A 449 -13.74 7.87 27.73
CA GLU A 449 -14.76 8.39 28.67
C GLU A 449 -15.46 7.27 29.47
N THR A 450 -15.31 5.99 29.08
CA THR A 450 -15.91 4.87 29.82
C THR A 450 -15.25 4.68 31.19
N ALA A 451 -16.07 4.31 32.19
CA ALA A 451 -15.57 4.03 33.55
C ALA A 451 -14.55 2.89 33.55
N GLU A 452 -14.77 1.86 32.73
CA GLU A 452 -13.88 0.70 32.61
C GLU A 452 -12.50 1.09 32.09
N HIS A 453 -12.42 1.93 31.04
CA HIS A 453 -11.13 2.39 30.55
C HIS A 453 -10.42 3.24 31.60
N LYS A 454 -11.14 4.16 32.26
CA LYS A 454 -10.57 5.00 33.32
C LYS A 454 -9.98 4.14 34.44
N GLU A 455 -10.71 3.15 34.93
CA GLU A 455 -10.25 2.22 35.98
C GLU A 455 -8.95 1.52 35.55
N LYS A 456 -8.95 0.84 34.40
CA LYS A 456 -7.77 0.12 33.87
C LYS A 456 -6.58 1.04 33.58
N PHE A 457 -6.84 2.27 33.13
CA PHE A 457 -5.79 3.27 32.92
C PHE A 457 -5.12 3.66 34.24
N LEU A 458 -5.91 3.80 35.32
CA LEU A 458 -5.42 4.15 36.65
C LEU A 458 -4.72 2.99 37.36
N GLU A 459 -5.11 1.75 37.05
CA GLU A 459 -4.42 0.55 37.51
C GLU A 459 -3.03 0.36 36.89
N ALA A 460 -2.77 0.98 35.73
CA ALA A 460 -1.49 0.87 35.05
C ALA A 460 -0.40 1.60 35.85
N LYS A 461 0.61 0.84 36.29
CA LYS A 461 1.64 1.31 37.22
C LYS A 461 2.85 1.84 36.46
N LEU A 462 3.28 3.06 36.73
CA LEU A 462 4.54 3.55 36.19
C LEU A 462 5.70 2.86 36.92
N MET A 463 6.64 2.33 36.13
CA MET A 463 7.86 1.70 36.61
C MET A 463 8.92 2.79 36.83
N GLU A 464 9.26 3.09 38.09
CA GLU A 464 10.43 3.94 38.31
C GLU A 464 11.70 3.19 37.88
N PRO A 465 12.64 3.86 37.17
CA PRO A 465 13.99 3.35 37.05
C PRO A 465 14.52 3.14 38.46
N GLY A 466 14.84 1.91 38.83
CA GLY A 466 15.44 1.64 40.14
C GLY A 466 16.65 2.55 40.33
N LYS A 467 16.94 2.96 41.58
CA LYS A 467 18.08 3.82 41.96
C LYS A 467 19.46 3.21 41.67
N ASN A 468 19.55 2.21 40.79
CA ASN A 468 20.78 1.55 40.46
C ASN A 468 21.67 2.54 39.70
N LYS A 469 22.71 3.03 40.39
CA LYS A 469 23.60 4.09 39.92
C LYS A 469 24.31 3.74 38.61
N ASP A 470 24.34 2.46 38.24
CA ASP A 470 25.08 1.94 37.09
C ASP A 470 24.31 2.02 35.77
N CYS A 471 23.07 2.53 35.75
CA CYS A 471 22.31 2.75 34.52
C CYS A 471 21.83 4.21 34.42
N PRO A 472 22.71 5.17 34.04
CA PRO A 472 22.40 6.60 33.95
C PRO A 472 21.46 6.97 32.78
N ASN A 473 20.75 5.99 32.20
CA ASN A 473 19.81 6.25 31.13
C ASN A 473 18.59 6.98 31.70
N PHE A 474 18.43 8.24 31.31
CA PHE A 474 17.20 9.03 31.45
C PHE A 474 15.99 8.12 31.27
N GLY A 475 15.12 8.14 32.30
CA GLY A 475 14.07 7.18 32.51
C GLY A 475 13.20 7.02 31.26
N GLU A 476 12.87 5.78 30.94
CA GLU A 476 11.89 5.50 29.90
C GLU A 476 10.53 5.41 30.57
N TYR A 477 9.51 6.01 29.93
CA TYR A 477 8.15 5.93 30.43
C TYR A 477 7.59 4.53 30.18
N ILE A 478 7.84 3.62 31.12
CA ILE A 478 7.39 2.22 31.05
C ILE A 478 6.28 2.01 32.07
N ARG A 479 5.14 1.49 31.63
CA ARG A 479 4.06 1.11 32.54
C ARG A 479 3.84 -0.40 32.55
N GLU A 480 3.60 -0.97 33.72
CA GLU A 480 2.99 -2.30 33.82
C GLU A 480 1.47 -2.12 33.74
N ILE A 481 0.84 -2.52 32.62
CA ILE A 481 -0.61 -2.43 32.44
C ILE A 481 -1.31 -3.59 33.14
N LYS A 482 -0.70 -4.79 33.07
CA LYS A 482 -1.17 -6.03 33.70
C LYS A 482 0.04 -6.80 34.20
N PRO A 483 -0.12 -7.76 35.12
CA PRO A 483 0.99 -8.59 35.57
C PRO A 483 1.80 -9.15 34.39
N ASN A 484 3.11 -8.86 34.36
CA ASN A 484 4.03 -9.24 33.30
C ASN A 484 3.76 -8.63 31.91
N LEU A 485 2.90 -7.62 31.79
CA LEU A 485 2.61 -6.93 30.52
C LEU A 485 2.99 -5.46 30.63
N TYR A 486 4.07 -5.11 29.92
CA TYR A 486 4.67 -3.79 29.97
C TYR A 486 4.32 -2.99 28.72
N HIS A 487 4.17 -1.68 28.86
CA HIS A 487 4.00 -0.72 27.78
C HIS A 487 5.15 0.25 27.74
N CYS A 488 5.81 0.31 26.59
CA CYS A 488 6.81 1.32 26.31
C CYS A 488 6.11 2.57 25.77
N GLY A 489 6.06 3.63 26.57
CA GLY A 489 5.48 4.91 26.19
C GLY A 489 6.14 5.54 24.97
N LEU A 490 7.45 5.34 24.82
CA LEU A 490 8.24 5.92 23.73
C LEU A 490 7.92 5.28 22.37
N CYS A 491 7.86 3.96 22.31
CA CYS A 491 7.56 3.23 21.08
C CYS A 491 6.07 2.93 20.88
N ASN A 492 5.25 3.22 21.90
CA ASN A 492 3.84 2.89 21.99
C ASN A 492 3.55 1.42 21.66
N ARG A 493 4.23 0.51 22.36
CA ARG A 493 4.12 -0.95 22.16
C ARG A 493 4.02 -1.67 23.48
N THR A 494 3.28 -2.78 23.48
CA THR A 494 3.23 -3.72 24.59
C THR A 494 4.29 -4.81 24.44
N LEU A 495 4.84 -5.26 25.56
CA LEU A 495 5.94 -6.21 25.65
C LEU A 495 5.64 -7.20 26.79
N PRO A 496 5.69 -8.52 26.51
CA PRO A 496 5.37 -9.52 27.51
C PRO A 496 6.63 -9.93 28.27
N PHE A 497 6.54 -9.96 29.59
CA PHE A 497 7.65 -10.18 30.53
C PHE A 497 8.76 -9.12 30.43
N ARG A 498 9.59 -9.02 31.46
CA ARG A 498 10.64 -8.01 31.52
C ARG A 498 11.79 -8.33 30.58
N ALA A 499 12.08 -9.60 30.35
CA ALA A 499 13.10 -10.01 29.39
C ALA A 499 12.85 -9.42 27.98
N SER A 500 11.59 -9.45 27.51
CA SER A 500 11.23 -8.83 26.21
C SER A 500 11.35 -7.31 26.26
N LEU A 501 10.99 -6.70 27.38
CA LEU A 501 11.14 -5.26 27.60
C LEU A 501 12.62 -4.84 27.51
N GLU A 502 13.52 -5.52 28.21
CA GLU A 502 14.95 -5.20 28.18
C GLU A 502 15.55 -5.41 26.79
N PHE A 503 15.16 -6.48 26.08
CA PHE A 503 15.56 -6.68 24.69
C PHE A 503 15.07 -5.56 23.76
N HIS A 504 13.83 -5.10 23.94
CA HIS A 504 13.27 -3.98 23.20
C HIS A 504 14.06 -2.69 23.44
N LYS A 505 14.37 -2.38 24.70
CA LYS A 505 15.14 -1.18 25.08
C LYS A 505 16.54 -1.17 24.47
N ALA A 506 17.16 -2.34 24.37
CA ALA A 506 18.46 -2.51 23.72
C ALA A 506 18.39 -2.46 22.17
N SER A 507 17.19 -2.52 21.59
CA SER A 507 17.05 -2.55 20.13
C SER A 507 17.40 -1.21 19.48
N LYS A 508 18.05 -1.27 18.31
CA LYS A 508 18.41 -0.07 17.52
C LYS A 508 17.20 0.83 17.22
N GLY A 509 16.02 0.24 17.01
CA GLY A 509 14.79 0.99 16.74
C GLY A 509 14.36 1.85 17.92
N HIS A 510 14.37 1.29 19.13
CA HIS A 510 14.07 2.03 20.34
C HIS A 510 15.10 3.12 20.61
N LEU A 511 16.39 2.78 20.51
CA LEU A 511 17.49 3.75 20.69
C LEU A 511 17.41 4.90 19.69
N SER A 512 17.05 4.63 18.43
CA SER A 512 16.87 5.68 17.42
C SER A 512 15.73 6.62 17.75
N ILE A 513 14.57 6.10 18.19
CA ILE A 513 13.44 6.94 18.60
C ILE A 513 13.84 7.78 19.83
N LYS A 514 14.57 7.17 20.77
CA LYS A 514 15.07 7.84 21.97
C LYS A 514 16.00 9.01 21.64
N THR A 515 16.95 8.82 20.73
CA THR A 515 17.91 9.87 20.33
C THR A 515 17.26 10.96 19.49
N ASN A 516 16.31 10.62 18.62
CA ASN A 516 15.70 11.58 17.68
C ASN A 516 14.58 12.41 18.31
N ARG A 517 14.13 12.09 19.52
CA ARG A 517 13.06 12.83 20.18
C ARG A 517 13.63 14.10 20.79
N ILE A 518 13.69 15.15 19.97
CA ILE A 518 14.08 16.50 20.40
C ILE A 518 12.91 17.09 21.19
N VAL A 519 13.19 17.43 22.44
CA VAL A 519 12.30 18.24 23.26
C VAL A 519 12.47 19.69 22.84
N ASN A 520 11.38 20.39 22.50
CA ASN A 520 11.41 21.84 22.40
C ASN A 520 10.97 22.43 23.75
N PRO A 521 11.91 22.83 24.63
CA PRO A 521 11.58 23.35 25.95
C PRO A 521 10.83 24.69 25.90
N GLU A 522 10.82 25.38 24.75
CA GLU A 522 10.15 26.68 24.58
C GLU A 522 8.72 26.56 24.05
N ALA A 523 8.25 25.34 23.74
CA ALA A 523 6.90 25.14 23.24
C ALA A 523 5.86 25.48 24.32
N PRO A 524 4.79 26.24 24.01
CA PRO A 524 3.74 26.55 24.98
C PRO A 524 3.09 25.28 25.53
N ALA A 525 3.17 25.09 26.85
CA ALA A 525 2.65 23.93 27.54
C ALA A 525 1.46 24.29 28.44
N ILE A 526 0.48 23.39 28.51
CA ILE A 526 -0.66 23.46 29.42
C ILE A 526 -0.35 22.58 30.62
N ILE A 527 -0.17 23.18 31.79
CA ILE A 527 0.18 22.48 33.03
C ILE A 527 -1.09 21.94 33.69
N PHE A 528 -1.09 20.66 34.08
CA PHE A 528 -2.17 20.01 34.79
C PHE A 528 -1.79 19.79 36.25
N ASN A 529 -2.67 20.22 37.16
CA ASN A 529 -2.58 19.85 38.58
C ASN A 529 -3.22 18.47 38.78
N THR A 530 -2.40 17.42 38.89
CA THR A 530 -2.81 16.02 38.99
C THR A 530 -3.54 15.64 40.28
N LYS A 531 -3.64 16.54 41.26
CA LYS A 531 -4.27 16.28 42.57
C LYS A 531 -5.81 16.35 42.57
N HIS A 532 -6.45 16.68 41.46
CA HIS A 532 -7.92 16.74 41.38
C HIS A 532 -8.50 15.47 40.75
N ASP A 533 -9.61 14.96 41.30
CA ASP A 533 -10.28 13.74 40.82
C ASP A 533 -10.81 13.82 39.38
N ASP A 534 -10.92 15.04 38.83
CA ASP A 534 -11.42 15.33 37.49
C ASP A 534 -10.31 15.48 36.43
N VAL A 535 -9.03 15.34 36.81
CA VAL A 535 -7.87 15.55 35.92
C VAL A 535 -7.95 14.64 34.70
N TYR A 536 -8.39 13.40 34.86
CA TYR A 536 -8.57 12.47 33.75
C TYR A 536 -9.44 13.06 32.63
N PHE A 537 -10.61 13.61 32.98
CA PHE A 537 -11.56 14.15 32.01
C PHE A 537 -11.10 15.48 31.43
N LYS A 538 -10.39 16.31 32.23
CA LYS A 538 -9.74 17.53 31.72
C LYS A 538 -8.69 17.21 30.66
N LEU A 539 -7.83 16.22 30.92
CA LEU A 539 -6.83 15.74 29.96
C LEU A 539 -7.49 15.27 28.67
N LEU A 540 -8.52 14.44 28.80
CA LEU A 540 -9.23 13.91 27.65
C LEU A 540 -9.91 15.00 26.82
N ALA A 541 -10.57 15.96 27.48
CA ALA A 541 -11.29 17.05 26.83
C ALA A 541 -10.37 18.00 26.07
N ILE A 542 -9.14 18.22 26.55
CA ILE A 542 -8.15 19.08 25.91
C ILE A 542 -7.44 18.33 24.79
N CYS A 543 -6.89 17.15 25.07
CA CYS A 543 -5.93 16.50 24.17
C CYS A 543 -6.59 15.71 23.03
N MET A 544 -7.82 15.23 23.20
CA MET A 544 -8.53 14.44 22.19
C MET A 544 -9.52 15.26 21.36
N ARG A 545 -9.79 16.53 21.71
CA ARG A 545 -10.67 17.42 20.93
C ARG A 545 -10.02 17.83 19.60
N ASP A 546 -8.69 18.00 19.59
CA ASP A 546 -7.92 18.38 18.40
C ASP A 546 -7.67 17.24 17.40
N GLN A 547 -8.12 16.02 17.72
CA GLN A 547 -8.00 14.83 16.86
C GLN A 547 -9.30 14.51 16.10
N ALA A 548 -10.43 15.12 16.51
CA ALA A 548 -11.74 14.90 15.90
C ALA A 548 -12.02 15.87 14.73
N LYS A 549 -11.14 16.86 14.54
CA LYS A 549 -11.07 17.70 13.34
C LYS A 549 -10.06 17.09 12.38
#